data_AF-A0A928ZFF9-F1
#
_entry.id   AF-A0A928ZFF9-F1
#
_cell.length_a   1.000
_cell.length_b   1.000
_cell.length_c   1.000
_cell.angle_alpha   90.00
_cell.angle_beta   90.00
_cell.angle_gamma   90.00
#
_symmetry.space_group_name_H-M   'P 1'
#
loop_
_entity.id
_entity.type
_entity.pdbx_description
1 polymer ?
#
loop_
_entity_poly.entity_id
_entity_poly.type
_entity_poly.pdbx_seq_one_letter_code
_entity_poly.pdbx_strand_id
1 'polypeptide(L)'
;MTRDSEDTPLEYLCSSPETINPAIVTARYIQHLELSGQVTPEMMAELAKEAKIAIAEGKQAITNYGYSLEQLKLANSQPNKIPWGF
;
A
#
# COMPACT_ATOMS: atom_id res chain seq x y z
N MET A 1 8.83 -23.10 -22.50
CA MET A 1 7.52 -22.41 -22.62
C MET A 1 7.35 -21.59 -21.36
N THR A 2 7.83 -20.34 -21.40
CA THR A 2 7.72 -19.37 -20.31
C THR A 2 6.26 -18.92 -20.23
N ARG A 3 5.57 -19.28 -19.15
CA ARG A 3 4.30 -18.66 -18.83
C ARG A 3 4.64 -17.34 -18.15
N ASP A 4 4.76 -16.29 -18.96
CA ASP A 4 4.65 -14.92 -18.48
C ASP A 4 3.17 -14.69 -18.14
N SER A 5 2.71 -15.32 -17.05
CA SER A 5 1.45 -14.92 -16.43
C SER A 5 1.74 -13.59 -15.77
N GLU A 6 1.25 -12.50 -16.38
CA GLU A 6 1.12 -11.22 -15.72
C GLU A 6 0.17 -11.43 -14.54
N ASP A 7 0.73 -11.81 -13.40
CA ASP A 7 -0.01 -11.90 -12.15
C ASP A 7 -0.70 -10.56 -11.95
N THR A 8 -2.02 -10.59 -11.81
CA THR A 8 -2.76 -9.37 -11.47
C THR A 8 -2.13 -8.76 -10.21
N PRO A 9 -2.18 -7.42 -10.01
CA PRO A 9 -1.62 -6.81 -8.81
C PRO A 9 -2.09 -7.47 -7.51
N LEU A 10 -3.30 -8.05 -7.51
CA LEU A 10 -3.82 -8.86 -6.41
C LEU A 10 -3.14 -10.22 -6.28
N GLU A 11 -2.94 -10.97 -7.36
CA GLU A 11 -2.22 -12.24 -7.35
C GLU A 11 -0.76 -12.07 -6.92
N TYR A 12 -0.10 -11.02 -7.42
CA TYR A 12 1.24 -10.65 -6.99
C TYR A 12 1.28 -10.30 -5.50
N LEU A 13 0.31 -9.53 -5.01
CA LEU A 13 0.20 -9.21 -3.58
C LEU A 13 -0.04 -10.46 -2.73
N CYS A 14 -0.80 -11.44 -3.23
CA CYS A 14 -1.08 -12.72 -2.57
C CYS A 14 0.13 -13.67 -2.51
N SER A 15 0.98 -13.66 -3.54
CA SER A 15 2.18 -14.49 -3.63
C SER A 15 3.43 -13.82 -3.06
N SER A 16 3.36 -12.51 -2.80
CA SER A 16 4.49 -11.71 -2.34
C SER A 16 4.96 -12.08 -0.92
N PRO A 17 6.29 -11.95 -0.65
CA PRO A 17 6.84 -12.03 0.69
C PRO A 17 6.16 -11.04 1.65
N GLU A 18 6.13 -11.40 2.93
CA GLU A 18 5.53 -10.60 4.01
C GLU A 18 6.08 -9.17 4.10
N THR A 19 7.33 -8.97 3.68
CA THR A 19 7.98 -7.66 3.62
C THR A 19 7.41 -6.72 2.54
N ILE A 20 6.65 -7.24 1.57
CA ILE A 20 6.10 -6.49 0.43
C ILE A 20 4.60 -6.21 0.62
N ASN A 21 3.87 -7.09 1.32
CA ASN A 21 2.43 -6.92 1.55
C ASN A 21 2.09 -7.00 3.06
N PRO A 22 2.12 -5.87 3.78
CA PRO A 22 1.80 -5.84 5.21
C PRO A 22 0.36 -6.29 5.51
N ALA A 23 -0.58 -6.15 4.58
CA ALA A 23 -1.96 -6.63 4.77
C ALA A 23 -2.03 -8.16 4.87
N ILE A 24 -1.14 -8.88 4.17
CA ILE A 24 -1.03 -10.33 4.28
C ILE A 24 -0.48 -10.77 5.63
N VAL A 25 0.47 -10.01 6.19
CA VAL A 25 1.03 -10.26 7.51
C VAL A 25 -0.07 -10.16 8.56
N THR A 26 -0.84 -9.07 8.52
CA THR A 26 -1.97 -8.86 9.43
C THR A 26 -3.02 -9.96 9.29
N ALA A 27 -3.38 -10.35 8.06
CA ALA A 27 -4.37 -11.40 7.83
C ALA A 27 -3.92 -12.77 8.36
N ARG A 28 -2.65 -13.17 8.12
CA ARG A 28 -2.09 -14.42 8.65
C ARG A 28 -1.97 -14.39 10.17
N TYR A 29 -1.60 -13.25 10.74
CA TYR A 29 -1.52 -13.07 12.18
C TYR A 29 -2.89 -13.24 12.86
N ILE A 30 -3.94 -12.62 12.32
CA ILE A 30 -5.32 -12.81 12.79
C ILE A 30 -5.72 -14.28 12.72
N GLN A 31 -5.47 -14.93 11.58
CA GLN A 31 -5.80 -16.35 11.37
C GLN A 31 -5.05 -17.27 12.35
N HIS A 32 -3.78 -16.97 12.65
CA HIS A 32 -3.00 -17.71 13.64
C HIS A 32 -3.56 -17.54 15.06
N LEU A 33 -3.94 -16.32 15.43
CA LEU A 33 -4.57 -16.05 16.72
C LEU A 33 -5.91 -16.81 16.82
N GLU A 34 -6.74 -16.80 15.76
CA GLU A 34 -8.02 -17.53 15.73
C GLU A 34 -7.82 -19.04 15.91
N LEU A 35 -6.85 -19.63 15.20
CA LEU A 35 -6.53 -21.06 15.26
C LEU A 35 -5.95 -21.51 16.60
N SER A 36 -5.23 -20.63 17.30
CA SER A 36 -4.67 -20.90 18.63
C SER A 36 -5.70 -20.74 19.75
N GLY A 37 -6.91 -20.26 19.45
CA GLY A 37 -7.96 -20.03 20.45
C GLY A 37 -7.63 -18.92 21.45
N GLN A 38 -6.64 -18.08 21.14
CA GLN A 38 -6.15 -17.00 22.01
C GLN A 38 -6.59 -15.61 21.56
N VAL A 39 -7.58 -15.51 20.66
CA VAL A 39 -8.17 -14.22 20.30
C VAL A 39 -9.13 -13.79 21.40
N THR A 40 -8.70 -12.85 22.23
CA THR A 40 -9.63 -12.15 23.10
C THR A 40 -10.36 -11.03 22.33
N PRO A 41 -11.57 -10.65 22.75
CA PRO A 41 -12.28 -9.52 22.15
C PRO A 41 -11.46 -8.22 22.13
N GLU A 42 -10.60 -8.02 23.12
CA GLU A 42 -9.70 -6.87 23.23
C GLU A 42 -8.66 -6.88 22.11
N MET A 43 -8.06 -8.03 21.81
CA MET A 43 -7.11 -8.18 20.71
C MET A 43 -7.77 -7.93 19.36
N MET A 44 -9.01 -8.39 19.14
CA MET A 44 -9.76 -8.07 17.91
C MET A 44 -10.06 -6.59 17.78
N ALA A 45 -10.39 -5.93 18.89
CA ALA A 45 -10.65 -4.49 18.89
C ALA A 45 -9.38 -3.70 18.51
N GLU A 46 -8.21 -4.13 19.00
CA GLU A 46 -6.93 -3.53 18.66
C GLU A 46 -6.55 -3.76 17.20
N LEU A 47 -6.67 -5.00 16.69
CA LEU A 47 -6.47 -5.33 15.28
C LEU A 47 -7.41 -4.54 14.36
N ALA A 48 -8.68 -4.40 14.73
CA ALA A 48 -9.65 -3.61 13.97
C ALA A 48 -9.29 -2.12 13.96
N LYS A 49 -8.70 -1.61 15.05
CA LYS A 49 -8.20 -0.23 15.12
C LYS A 49 -6.99 -0.04 14.22
N GLU A 50 -6.01 -0.95 14.27
CA GLU A 50 -4.84 -0.92 13.40
C GLU A 50 -5.22 -0.97 11.92
N ALA A 51 -6.14 -1.87 11.54
CA ALA A 51 -6.64 -1.97 10.17
C ALA A 51 -7.30 -0.65 9.70
N LYS A 52 -8.09 0.01 10.55
CA LYS A 52 -8.70 1.32 10.23
C LYS A 52 -7.65 2.42 10.02
N ILE A 53 -6.60 2.43 10.84
CA ILE A 53 -5.49 3.39 10.72
C ILE A 53 -4.77 3.17 9.39
N ALA A 54 -4.37 1.94 9.08
CA ALA A 54 -3.69 1.60 7.83
C ALA A 54 -4.51 1.98 6.58
N ILE A 55 -5.84 1.77 6.62
CA ILE A 55 -6.73 2.21 5.53
C ILE A 55 -6.75 3.73 5.39
N ALA A 56 -6.78 4.47 6.51
CA ALA A 56 -6.77 5.93 6.49
C ALA A 56 -5.45 6.48 5.94
N GLU A 57 -4.32 5.91 6.37
CA GLU A 57 -2.98 6.25 5.86
C GLU A 57 -2.87 5.97 4.36
N GLY A 58 -3.35 4.81 3.90
CA GLY A 58 -3.39 4.47 2.48
C GLY A 58 -4.20 5.48 1.64
N LYS A 59 -5.36 5.90 2.12
CA LYS A 59 -6.18 6.94 1.45
C LYS A 59 -5.46 8.29 1.38
N GLN A 60 -4.77 8.68 2.46
CA GLN A 60 -4.00 9.91 2.48
C GLN A 60 -2.82 9.84 1.51
N ALA A 61 -2.13 8.71 1.44
CA ALA A 61 -1.02 8.49 0.51
C ALA A 61 -1.47 8.62 -0.96
N ILE A 62 -2.62 8.03 -1.33
CA ILE A 62 -3.20 8.18 -2.67
C ILE A 62 -3.51 9.65 -2.98
N THR A 63 -4.08 10.37 -2.01
CA THR A 63 -4.40 11.80 -2.16
C THR A 63 -3.14 12.63 -2.38
N ASN A 64 -2.10 12.39 -1.57
CA ASN A 64 -0.80 13.07 -1.68
C ASN A 64 -0.15 12.78 -3.04
N TYR A 65 -0.18 11.53 -3.50
CA TYR A 65 0.32 11.15 -4.82
C TYR A 65 -0.38 11.92 -5.94
N GLY A 66 -1.72 11.99 -5.90
CA GLY A 66 -2.49 12.76 -6.88
C GLY A 66 -2.11 14.24 -6.91
N TYR A 67 -1.97 14.85 -5.73
CA TYR A 67 -1.52 16.25 -5.61
C TYR A 67 -0.11 16.45 -6.19
N SER A 68 0.85 15.59 -5.84
CA SER A 68 2.22 15.65 -6.35
C SER A 68 2.27 15.47 -7.87
N LEU A 69 1.45 14.58 -8.43
CA LEU A 69 1.36 14.36 -9.87
C LEU A 69 0.85 15.61 -10.61
N GLU A 70 -0.19 16.27 -10.09
CA GLU A 70 -0.70 17.52 -10.67
C GLU A 70 0.33 18.65 -10.59
N GLN A 71 1.03 18.78 -9.47
CA GLN A 71 2.12 19.75 -9.33
C GLN A 71 3.25 19.52 -10.34
N LEU A 72 3.63 18.26 -10.58
CA LEU A 72 4.64 17.92 -11.60
C LEU A 72 4.17 18.24 -13.02
N LYS A 73 2.89 17.99 -13.34
CA LYS A 73 2.31 18.38 -14.64
C LYS A 73 2.35 19.89 -14.85
N LEU A 74 2.02 20.66 -13.81
CA LEU A 74 2.06 22.12 -13.86
C LEU A 74 3.51 22.64 -14.00
N ALA A 75 4.46 22.05 -13.28
CA ALA A 75 5.87 22.38 -13.38
C ALA A 75 6.45 22.09 -14.79
N ASN A 76 6.09 20.96 -15.39
CA ASN A 76 6.49 20.61 -16.77
C ASN A 76 5.76 21.45 -17.84
N SER A 77 4.65 22.09 -17.50
CA SER A 77 3.91 22.97 -18.40
C SER A 77 4.44 24.40 -18.43
N GLN A 78 5.35 24.77 -17.51
CA GLN A 78 6.10 26.02 -17.61
C GLN A 78 7.25 25.83 -18.61
N PRO A 79 7.38 26.69 -19.64
CA PRO A 79 8.51 26.61 -20.55
C PRO A 79 9.79 26.81 -19.73
N ASN A 80 10.59 25.75 -19.63
CA ASN A 80 11.95 25.79 -19.09
C ASN A 80 12.73 26.88 -19.83
N LYS A 81 12.80 28.08 -19.25
CA LYS A 81 13.84 29.04 -19.55
C LYS A 81 15.11 28.50 -18.92
N ILE A 82 15.73 27.52 -19.59
CA ILE A 82 17.14 27.24 -19.39
C ILE A 82 17.85 28.59 -19.59
N PRO A 83 18.54 29.16 -18.60
CA PRO A 83 19.29 30.37 -18.80
C PRO A 83 20.38 30.03 -19.83
N TRP A 84 20.25 30.57 -21.05
CA TRP A 84 21.34 30.53 -22.01
C TRP A 84 22.43 31.45 -21.48
N GLY A 85 23.53 30.86 -21.00
CA GLY A 85 24.71 31.60 -20.56
C GLY A 85 25.53 30.85 -19.52
N PHE A 86 26.52 30.10 -20.01
CA PHE A 86 27.78 29.95 -19.30
C PHE A 86 28.58 31.25 -19.44
#